data_AF-A0A2N2GDP0-F1
#
_entry.id   AF-A0A2N2GDP0-F1
#
_cell.length_a   1.000
_cell.length_b   1.000
_cell.length_c   1.000
_cell.angle_alpha   90.00
_cell.angle_beta   90.00
_cell.angle_gamma   90.00
#
_symmetry.space_group_name_H-M   'P 1'
#
loop_
_entity.id
_entity.type
_entity.pdbx_description
1 polymer ?
#
loop_
_entity_poly.entity_id
_entity_poly.type
_entity_poly.pdbx_seq_one_letter_code
_entity_poly.pdbx_strand_id
1 'polypeptide(L)'
;MRKSILLLAGFLTVLLWPFPASALTPEQVIELKKEGVSEATIQRMIEQQAREKDPYATMGVKEVKDKDGNTVIIHSTGGNTGSTADDEEAAKVDKAWEMLRNMTIKHKR
;
A
#
# COMPACT_ATOMS: atom_id res chain seq x y z
N MET A 1 25.24 -28.81 25.10
CA MET A 1 23.82 -28.39 25.04
C MET A 1 23.64 -26.88 24.86
N ARG A 2 24.18 -26.00 25.74
CA ARG A 2 24.05 -24.53 25.58
C ARG A 2 24.61 -23.96 24.26
N LYS A 3 25.79 -24.43 23.82
CA LYS A 3 26.41 -24.01 22.54
C LYS A 3 25.60 -24.45 21.33
N SER A 4 25.01 -25.64 21.40
CA SER A 4 24.14 -26.19 20.36
C SER A 4 22.84 -25.39 20.22
N ILE A 5 22.27 -24.92 21.34
CA ILE A 5 21.09 -24.04 21.35
C ILE A 5 21.41 -22.67 20.75
N LEU A 6 22.59 -22.09 21.06
CA LEU A 6 23.01 -20.81 20.47
C LEU A 6 23.25 -20.91 18.96
N LEU A 7 23.83 -22.02 18.48
CA LEU A 7 23.99 -22.27 17.05
C LEU A 7 22.64 -22.47 16.33
N LEU A 8 21.71 -23.19 16.96
CA LEU A 8 20.37 -23.40 16.41
C LEU A 8 19.57 -22.09 16.36
N ALA A 9 19.67 -21.27 17.40
CA ALA A 9 19.01 -19.96 17.46
C ALA A 9 19.56 -18.99 16.39
N GLY A 10 20.89 -18.99 16.18
CA GLY A 10 21.52 -18.20 15.13
C GLY A 10 21.16 -18.65 13.72
N PHE A 11 20.99 -19.96 13.50
CA PHE A 11 20.53 -20.48 12.21
C PHE A 11 19.06 -20.11 11.95
N LEU A 12 18.21 -20.20 12.97
CA LEU A 12 16.79 -19.86 12.87
C LEU A 12 16.58 -18.37 12.58
N THR A 13 17.38 -17.47 13.18
CA THR A 13 17.29 -16.03 12.90
C THR A 13 17.69 -15.67 11.48
N VAL A 14 18.68 -16.36 10.88
CA VAL A 14 19.05 -16.17 9.47
C VAL A 14 17.92 -16.63 8.54
N LEU A 15 17.24 -17.73 8.88
CA LEU A 15 16.14 -18.27 8.08
C LEU A 15 14.91 -17.35 8.05
N LEU A 16 14.71 -16.58 9.11
CA LEU A 16 13.58 -15.65 9.27
C LEU A 16 13.88 -14.24 8.74
N TRP A 17 15.06 -14.02 8.16
CA TRP A 17 15.39 -12.71 7.62
C TRP A 17 14.53 -12.42 6.38
N PRO A 18 13.78 -11.31 6.35
CA PRO A 18 12.99 -10.96 5.18
C PRO A 18 13.94 -10.69 4.02
N PHE A 19 13.86 -11.54 2.98
CA PHE A 19 14.57 -11.29 1.74
C PHE A 19 14.01 -9.99 1.11
N PRO A 20 14.87 -9.05 0.71
CA PRO A 20 14.40 -7.86 0.00
C PRO A 20 13.75 -8.32 -1.32
N ALA A 21 12.44 -8.09 -1.44
CA ALA A 21 11.72 -8.27 -2.68
C ALA A 21 12.12 -7.14 -3.64
N SER A 22 13.14 -7.40 -4.46
CA SER A 22 13.61 -6.47 -5.47
C SER A 22 12.53 -6.24 -6.53
N ALA A 23 12.20 -4.97 -6.79
CA ALA A 23 11.35 -4.59 -7.91
C ALA A 23 12.11 -4.77 -9.24
N LEU A 24 11.37 -4.87 -10.35
CA LEU A 24 11.96 -4.95 -11.69
C LEU A 24 12.72 -3.65 -11.99
N THR A 25 13.99 -3.75 -12.37
CA THR A 25 14.78 -2.57 -12.80
C THR A 25 14.53 -2.26 -14.28
N PRO A 26 14.76 -1.01 -14.73
CA PRO A 26 14.64 -0.64 -16.13
C PRO A 26 15.48 -1.52 -17.07
N GLU A 27 16.66 -1.96 -16.62
CA GLU A 27 17.55 -2.83 -17.37
C GLU A 27 16.93 -4.22 -17.56
N GLN A 28 16.26 -4.75 -16.53
CA GLN A 28 15.54 -6.03 -16.58
C GLN A 28 14.32 -5.94 -17.51
N VAL A 29 13.65 -4.78 -17.59
CA VAL A 29 12.57 -4.53 -18.57
C VAL A 29 13.12 -4.62 -20.00
N ILE A 30 14.28 -4.02 -20.25
CA ILE A 30 14.93 -4.06 -21.56
C ILE A 30 15.37 -5.48 -21.92
N GLU A 31 15.87 -6.25 -20.95
CA GLU A 31 16.23 -7.65 -21.11
C GLU A 31 15.02 -8.52 -21.44
N LEU A 32 13.91 -8.38 -20.72
CA LEU A 32 12.64 -9.07 -21.03
C LEU A 32 12.16 -8.78 -22.45
N LYS A 33 12.30 -7.53 -22.92
CA LYS A 33 11.97 -7.15 -24.30
C LYS A 33 12.88 -7.83 -25.32
N LYS A 34 14.18 -8.00 -25.00
CA LYS A 34 15.15 -8.71 -25.86
C LYS A 34 14.90 -10.22 -25.90
N GLU A 35 14.45 -10.79 -24.80
CA GLU A 35 14.03 -12.20 -24.69
C GLU A 35 12.68 -12.49 -25.37
N GLY A 36 12.06 -11.49 -26.02
CA GLY A 36 10.85 -11.66 -26.80
C GLY A 36 9.56 -11.55 -26.00
N VAL A 37 9.61 -11.08 -24.75
CA VAL A 37 8.39 -10.77 -23.99
C VAL A 37 7.74 -9.53 -24.60
N SER A 38 6.43 -9.64 -24.88
CA SER A 38 5.67 -8.53 -25.46
C SER A 38 5.62 -7.34 -24.51
N GLU A 39 5.67 -6.14 -25.07
CA GLU A 39 5.59 -4.89 -24.30
C GLU A 39 4.29 -4.79 -23.50
N ALA A 40 3.17 -5.26 -24.07
CA ALA A 40 1.88 -5.33 -23.38
C ALA A 40 1.91 -6.28 -22.17
N THR A 41 2.68 -7.36 -22.23
CA THR A 41 2.87 -8.29 -21.11
C THR A 41 3.66 -7.64 -19.99
N ILE A 42 4.79 -6.99 -20.33
CA ILE A 42 5.63 -6.27 -19.37
C ILE A 42 4.81 -5.18 -18.68
N GLN A 43 4.03 -4.41 -19.44
CA GLN A 43 3.16 -3.38 -18.92
C GLN A 43 2.15 -3.95 -17.91
N ARG A 44 1.47 -5.06 -18.25
CA ARG A 44 0.55 -5.74 -17.31
C ARG A 44 1.23 -6.18 -16.02
N MET A 45 2.45 -6.71 -16.10
CA MET A 45 3.20 -7.13 -14.90
C MET A 45 3.53 -5.96 -13.98
N ILE A 46 3.90 -4.80 -14.56
CA ILE A 46 4.17 -3.57 -13.80
C ILE A 46 2.88 -3.05 -13.15
N GLU A 47 1.78 -3.01 -13.90
CA GLU A 47 0.48 -2.56 -13.40
C GLU A 47 -0.04 -3.43 -12.26
N GLN A 48 0.16 -4.75 -12.33
CA GLN A 48 -0.20 -5.68 -11.26
C GLN A 48 0.60 -5.41 -9.98
N GLN A 49 1.93 -5.28 -10.08
CA GLN A 49 2.75 -4.93 -8.91
C GLN A 49 2.36 -3.57 -8.29
N ALA A 50 2.02 -2.59 -9.13
CA ALA A 50 1.61 -1.27 -8.66
C ALA A 50 0.29 -1.34 -7.87
N ARG A 51 -0.70 -2.11 -8.37
CA ARG A 51 -1.99 -2.32 -7.68
C ARG A 51 -1.85 -3.09 -6.36
N GLU A 52 -0.94 -4.06 -6.29
CA GLU A 52 -0.68 -4.81 -5.05
C GLU A 52 -0.05 -3.93 -3.96
N LYS A 53 0.75 -2.93 -4.35
CA LYS A 53 1.39 -1.99 -3.43
C LYS A 53 0.46 -0.88 -2.94
N ASP A 54 -0.66 -0.63 -3.60
CA ASP A 54 -1.60 0.39 -3.15
C ASP A 54 -2.38 -0.11 -1.91
N PRO A 55 -2.16 0.49 -0.72
CA PRO A 55 -2.88 0.10 0.49
C PRO A 55 -4.39 0.39 0.38
N TYR A 56 -4.81 1.26 -0.54
CA TYR A 56 -6.21 1.62 -0.75
C TYR A 56 -6.90 0.76 -1.83
N ALA A 57 -6.17 0.03 -2.67
CA ALA A 57 -6.77 -0.73 -3.77
C ALA A 57 -7.63 -1.90 -3.31
N THR A 58 -7.34 -2.49 -2.15
CA THR A 58 -8.08 -3.65 -1.61
C THR A 58 -9.07 -3.21 -0.54
N MET A 59 -10.30 -3.71 -0.59
CA MET A 59 -11.32 -3.50 0.45
C MET A 59 -10.88 -4.16 1.76
N GLY A 60 -11.02 -3.46 2.88
CA GLY A 60 -10.74 -3.96 4.22
C GLY A 60 -9.95 -2.98 5.09
N VAL A 61 -9.46 -3.50 6.21
CA VAL A 61 -8.65 -2.77 7.18
C VAL A 61 -7.19 -3.19 6.99
N LYS A 62 -6.28 -2.24 6.72
CA LYS A 62 -4.84 -2.49 6.64
C LYS A 62 -4.11 -1.66 7.68
N GLU A 63 -3.25 -2.31 8.45
CA GLU A 63 -2.28 -1.63 9.31
C GLU A 63 -1.04 -1.29 8.49
N VAL A 64 -0.76 0.00 8.31
CA VAL A 64 0.42 0.49 7.60
C VAL A 64 1.32 1.21 8.58
N LYS A 65 2.62 0.92 8.55
CA LYS A 65 3.61 1.68 9.31
C LYS A 65 4.03 2.91 8.53
N ASP A 66 3.87 4.07 9.17
CA ASP A 66 4.40 5.32 8.65
C ASP A 66 5.94 5.34 8.73
N LYS A 67 6.58 6.29 8.05
CA LYS A 67 8.03 6.53 8.03
C LYS A 67 8.61 6.74 9.44
N ASP A 68 7.79 7.25 10.35
CA ASP A 68 8.13 7.47 11.76
C ASP A 68 7.89 6.23 12.65
N GLY A 69 7.46 5.11 12.06
CA GLY A 69 7.23 3.84 12.75
C GLY A 69 5.86 3.71 13.45
N ASN A 70 4.99 4.72 13.33
CA ASN A 70 3.64 4.71 13.87
C ASN A 70 2.72 3.79 13.05
N THR A 71 1.92 2.96 13.73
CA THR A 71 0.89 2.14 13.08
C THR A 71 -0.32 3.00 12.76
N VAL A 72 -0.65 3.12 11.48
CA VAL A 72 -1.84 3.78 10.96
C VAL A 72 -2.80 2.72 10.45
N ILE A 73 -4.04 2.74 10.95
CA ILE A 73 -5.11 1.84 10.51
C ILE A 73 -5.83 2.49 9.33
N ILE A 74 -5.68 1.92 8.14
CA ILE A 74 -6.33 2.37 6.92
C ILE A 74 -7.58 1.52 6.70
N HIS A 75 -8.74 2.17 6.68
CA HIS A 75 -9.99 1.57 6.24
C HIS A 75 -10.20 1.90 4.76
N SER A 76 -10.18 0.89 3.89
CA SER A 76 -10.47 1.06 2.47
C SER A 76 -11.74 0.29 2.07
N THR A 77 -12.55 0.89 1.21
CA THR A 77 -13.70 0.26 0.56
C THR A 77 -13.32 -0.43 -0.77
N GLY A 78 -12.02 -0.51 -1.09
CA GLY A 78 -11.51 -1.01 -2.37
C GLY A 78 -11.49 0.08 -3.44
N GLY A 79 -10.65 -0.10 -4.47
CA GLY A 79 -10.47 0.87 -5.54
C GLY A 79 -11.78 1.14 -6.29
N ASN A 80 -12.28 2.37 -6.20
CA ASN A 80 -13.44 2.82 -6.96
C ASN A 80 -13.05 2.97 -8.44
N THR A 81 -13.71 2.24 -9.34
CA THR A 81 -13.42 2.26 -10.79
C THR A 81 -14.23 3.30 -11.56
N GLY A 82 -14.82 4.30 -10.89
CA GLY A 82 -15.70 5.29 -11.54
C GLY A 82 -15.38 6.73 -11.15
N SER A 83 -14.76 7.50 -12.06
CA SER A 83 -14.47 8.92 -11.87
C SER A 83 -15.71 9.79 -11.62
N THR A 84 -16.88 9.35 -12.10
CA THR A 84 -18.14 10.09 -11.91
C THR A 84 -18.73 9.99 -10.51
N ALA A 85 -18.44 8.91 -9.78
CA ALA A 85 -18.90 8.78 -8.40
C ALA A 85 -18.02 9.59 -7.42
N ASP A 86 -16.73 9.75 -7.75
CA ASP A 86 -15.80 10.54 -6.93
C ASP A 86 -16.16 12.03 -6.90
N ASP A 87 -16.61 12.59 -8.03
CA ASP A 87 -17.02 14.00 -8.11
C ASP A 87 -18.27 14.28 -7.24
N GLU A 88 -19.24 13.36 -7.22
CA GLU A 88 -20.45 13.48 -6.38
C GLU A 88 -20.13 13.36 -4.89
N GLU A 89 -19.26 12.42 -4.51
CA GLU A 89 -18.85 12.24 -3.11
C GLU A 89 -18.00 13.43 -2.63
N ALA A 90 -17.10 13.95 -3.47
CA ALA A 90 -16.34 15.16 -3.16
C ALA A 90 -17.26 16.37 -2.90
N ALA A 91 -18.29 16.55 -3.73
CA ALA A 91 -19.28 17.62 -3.54
C ALA A 91 -20.07 17.47 -2.23
N LYS A 92 -20.39 16.24 -1.81
CA LYS A 92 -21.07 15.96 -0.52
C LYS A 92 -20.16 16.30 0.66
N VAL A 93 -18.88 15.94 0.59
CA VAL A 93 -17.88 16.24 1.62
C VAL A 93 -17.70 17.75 1.77
N ASP A 94 -17.55 18.48 0.67
CA ASP A 94 -17.43 19.95 0.70
C ASP A 94 -18.64 20.61 1.34
N LYS A 95 -19.85 20.15 0.98
CA LYS A 95 -21.10 20.63 1.58
C LYS A 95 -21.17 20.35 3.08
N ALA A 96 -20.71 19.17 3.52
CA ALA A 96 -20.67 18.82 4.94
C ALA A 96 -19.69 19.72 5.71
N TRP A 97 -18.51 20.00 5.14
CA TRP A 97 -17.54 20.95 5.71
C TRP A 97 -18.09 22.37 5.78
N GLU A 98 -18.87 22.81 4.79
CA GLU A 98 -19.53 24.12 4.81
C GLU A 98 -20.58 24.22 5.92
N MET A 99 -21.41 23.18 6.11
CA MET A 99 -22.39 23.13 7.20
C MET A 99 -21.73 23.21 8.59
N LEU A 100 -20.58 22.54 8.76
CA LEU A 100 -19.83 22.55 10.02
C LEU A 100 -19.19 23.91 10.31
N ARG A 101 -18.78 24.66 9.27
CA ARG A 101 -18.10 25.95 9.38
C ARG A 101 -18.95 27.02 10.06
N ASN A 102 -20.27 26.92 9.90
CA ASN A 102 -21.22 27.88 10.47
C ASN A 102 -21.71 27.48 11.87
N MET A 103 -21.23 26.35 12.41
CA MET A 103 -21.66 25.85 13.70
C MET A 103 -20.81 26.46 14.83
N THR A 104 -21.37 27.44 15.56
CA THR A 104 -20.69 28.05 16.70
C THR A 104 -20.77 27.11 17.91
N ILE A 105 -19.67 26.41 18.22
CA ILE A 105 -19.61 25.54 19.42
C ILE A 105 -19.51 26.44 20.65
N LYS A 106 -20.60 26.59 21.41
CA LYS A 106 -20.58 27.27 22.71
C LYS A 106 -19.87 26.39 23.74
N HIS A 107 -18.64 26.75 24.09
CA HIS A 107 -17.94 26.16 25.22
C HIS A 107 -18.49 26.75 26.53
N LYS A 108 -19.18 25.94 27.33
CA LYS A 108 -19.66 26.33 28.66
C LYS A 108 -18.54 26.04 29.67
N ARG A 109 -17.92 27.10 30.21
CA ARG A 109 -16.99 27.03 31.34
C ARG A 109 -17.70 26.57 32.61
#